data_AF-A0A527FQ91-F1
#
_entry.id   AF-A0A527FQ91-F1
#
_cell.length_a   1.000
_cell.length_b   1.000
_cell.length_c   1.000
_cell.angle_alpha   90.00
_cell.angle_beta   90.00
_cell.angle_gamma   90.00
#
_symmetry.space_group_name_H-M   'P 1'
#
loop_
_entity.id
_entity.type
_entity.pdbx_description
1 polymer ?
#
loop_
_entity_poly.entity_id
_entity_poly.type
_entity_poly.pdbx_seq_one_letter_code
_entity_poly.pdbx_strand_id
1 'polypeptide(L)' 'NLYSNDPATSNRLYSSTSADIPLAEMATGQIVDIFGLVPCGSTGYQAWEDGGNPVPAPVSNADFFYNVTGKCDFN' A
#
# COMPACT_ATOMS: atom_id res chain seq x y z
N ASN A 1 -11.31 -13.04 -1.41
CA ASN A 1 -10.12 -12.36 -1.93
C ASN A 1 -10.02 -11.00 -1.28
N LEU A 2 -8.84 -10.63 -0.79
CA LEU A 2 -8.58 -9.33 -0.16
C LEU A 2 -7.96 -8.41 -1.21
N TYR A 3 -8.37 -7.15 -1.25
CA TYR A 3 -7.95 -6.21 -2.27
C TYR A 3 -7.62 -4.83 -1.68
N SER A 4 -6.57 -4.19 -2.16
CA SER A 4 -6.18 -2.86 -1.68
C SER A 4 -7.21 -1.79 -2.03
N ASN A 5 -7.95 -1.96 -3.13
CA ASN A 5 -9.01 -1.04 -3.56
C ASN A 5 -10.39 -1.35 -2.96
N ASP A 6 -10.49 -2.25 -1.98
CA ASP A 6 -11.70 -2.49 -1.19
C ASP A 6 -11.58 -1.76 0.16
N PRO A 7 -12.52 -0.85 0.51
CA PRO A 7 -12.54 -0.15 1.79
C PRO A 7 -12.45 -1.08 3.01
N ALA A 8 -12.98 -2.30 2.93
CA ALA A 8 -12.97 -3.25 4.03
C ALA A 8 -11.59 -3.85 4.31
N THR A 9 -10.67 -3.76 3.34
CA THR A 9 -9.33 -4.36 3.42
C THR A 9 -8.20 -3.37 3.14
N SER A 10 -8.50 -2.08 3.06
CA SER A 10 -7.53 -1.03 2.72
C SER A 10 -6.36 -0.96 3.70
N ASN A 11 -6.59 -1.23 4.99
CA ASN A 11 -5.56 -1.23 6.03
C ASN A 11 -4.62 -2.45 6.01
N ARG A 12 -4.72 -3.28 4.98
CA ARG A 12 -3.72 -4.31 4.69
C ARG A 12 -2.60 -3.81 3.78
N LEU A 13 -2.76 -2.62 3.20
CA LEU A 13 -1.71 -1.94 2.45
C LEU A 13 -0.85 -1.11 3.40
N TYR A 14 0.46 -1.23 3.24
CA TYR A 14 1.45 -0.34 3.82
C TYR A 14 2.11 0.45 2.69
N SER A 15 2.37 1.75 2.88
CA SER A 15 2.92 2.60 1.82
C SER A 15 3.90 3.65 2.36
N SER A 16 4.91 3.98 1.55
CA SER A 16 5.83 5.11 1.73
C SER A 16 6.35 5.58 0.37
N THR A 17 6.68 6.87 0.26
CA THR A 17 7.36 7.43 -0.91
C THR A 17 8.89 7.47 -0.74
N SER A 18 9.42 6.89 0.34
CA SER A 18 10.85 6.83 0.65
C SER A 18 11.25 5.44 1.12
N ALA A 19 12.39 4.93 0.63
CA ALA A 19 12.98 3.67 1.09
C ALA A 19 13.50 3.74 2.53
N ASP A 20 13.78 4.95 3.03
CA ASP A 20 14.41 5.19 4.33
C ASP A 20 13.39 5.39 5.46
N ILE A 21 12.10 5.46 5.11
CA ILE A 21 11.00 5.65 6.06
C ILE A 21 10.21 4.33 6.14
N PRO A 22 9.92 3.81 7.35
CA PRO A 22 9.06 2.65 7.52
C PRO A 22 7.71 2.85 6.82
N LEU A 23 7.23 1.82 6.11
CA LEU A 23 5.94 1.90 5.46
C LEU A 23 4.81 2.04 6.49
N ALA A 24 3.91 2.99 6.24
CA ALA A 24 2.77 3.24 7.11
C ALA A 24 1.56 2.42 6.64
N GLU A 25 0.88 1.77 7.58
CA GLU A 25 -0.41 1.12 7.32
C GLU A 25 -1.45 2.16 6.89
N MET A 26 -2.19 1.87 5.82
CA MET A 26 -3.29 2.71 5.36
C MET A 26 -4.47 2.65 6.34
N ALA A 27 -5.27 3.72 6.42
CA ALA A 27 -6.48 3.70 7.22
C ALA A 27 -7.54 2.75 6.61
N THR A 28 -8.34 2.12 7.48
CA THR A 28 -9.51 1.33 7.06
C THR A 28 -10.58 2.24 6.46
N GLY A 29 -11.38 1.70 5.52
CA GLY A 29 -12.56 2.39 4.99
C GLY A 29 -12.28 3.32 3.81
N GLN A 30 -11.13 3.18 3.17
CA GLN A 30 -10.74 4.01 2.03
C GLN A 30 -10.54 3.15 0.78
N ILE A 31 -11.06 3.58 -0.36
CA ILE A 31 -10.65 2.98 -1.64
C ILE A 31 -9.24 3.48 -1.93
N VAL A 32 -8.29 2.56 -2.11
CA VAL A 32 -6.90 2.91 -2.41
C VAL A 32 -6.57 2.61 -3.88
N ASP A 33 -6.09 3.63 -4.59
CA ASP A 33 -5.35 3.46 -5.84
C ASP A 33 -3.86 3.39 -5.52
N ILE A 34 -3.29 2.19 -5.60
CA ILE A 34 -1.87 1.96 -5.27
C ILE A 34 -0.90 2.78 -6.13
N PHE A 35 -1.28 3.11 -7.37
CA PHE A 35 -0.45 3.95 -8.23
C PHE A 35 -0.69 5.44 -7.98
N GLY A 36 -1.92 5.81 -7.61
CA GLY A 36 -2.30 7.18 -7.26
C GLY A 36 -1.76 7.66 -5.90
N LEU A 37 -1.43 6.74 -4.99
CA LEU A 37 -0.76 7.06 -3.72
C LEU A 37 0.67 7.60 -3.89
N VAL A 38 1.26 7.40 -5.07
CA VAL A 38 2.66 7.72 -5.35
C VAL A 38 2.71 8.90 -6.31
N PRO A 39 3.53 9.94 -6.03
CA PRO A 39 3.69 11.05 -6.97
C PRO A 39 4.07 10.55 -8.37
N CYS A 40 3.49 11.15 -9.42
CA CYS A 40 3.74 10.76 -10.81
C CYS A 40 5.24 10.64 -11.11
N GLY A 41 5.62 9.51 -11.74
CA GLY A 41 7.00 9.23 -12.14
C GLY A 41 7.95 8.93 -10.98
N SER A 42 7.49 9.03 -9.73
CA SER A 42 8.25 8.65 -8.55
C SER A 42 8.07 7.17 -8.25
N THR A 43 9.03 6.61 -7.53
CA THR A 43 8.92 5.26 -6.98
C THR A 43 8.28 5.33 -5.60
N GLY A 44 7.23 4.56 -5.38
CA GLY A 44 6.69 4.28 -4.06
C GLY A 44 7.03 2.87 -3.65
N TYR A 45 7.17 2.70 -2.35
CA TYR A 45 7.47 1.43 -1.68
C TYR A 45 6.18 1.00 -1.00
N GLN A 46 5.73 -0.22 -1.28
CA GLN A 46 4.48 -0.74 -0.75
C GLN A 46 4.63 -2.18 -0.25
N ALA A 47 3.79 -2.54 0.71
CA ALA A 47 3.69 -3.90 1.19
C ALA A 47 2.22 -4.30 1.39
N TRP A 48 1.91 -5.59 1.27
CA TRP A 48 0.56 -6.12 1.41
C TRP A 48 0.49 -7.32 2.36
N GLU A 49 -0.42 -7.24 3.33
CA GLU A 49 -0.83 -8.32 4.24
C GLU A 49 -2.03 -9.09 3.68
N ASP A 50 -1.83 -10.34 3.27
CA ASP A 50 -2.79 -11.09 2.46
C ASP A 50 -3.86 -11.86 3.27
N GLY A 51 -3.79 -11.78 4.60
CA GLY A 51 -4.72 -12.48 5.49
C GLY A 51 -4.05 -13.33 6.57
N GLY A 52 -2.73 -13.50 6.50
CA GLY A 52 -1.96 -14.27 7.48
C GLY A 52 -2.03 -13.70 8.91
N ASN A 53 -2.13 -12.37 9.04
CA ASN A 53 -2.16 -11.70 10.35
C ASN A 53 -3.38 -10.77 10.52
N PRO A 54 -3.85 -10.55 11.76
CA PRO A 54 -4.76 -9.46 12.06
C PRO A 54 -4.05 -8.11 11.88
N VAL A 55 -4.78 -7.12 11.37
CA VAL A 55 -4.33 -5.73 11.24
C VAL A 55 -5.08 -4.85 12.26
N PRO A 56 -4.45 -3.81 12.85
CA PRO A 56 -3.13 -3.29 12.50
C PRO A 56 -1.96 -4.15 13.00
N ALA A 57 -0.89 -4.22 12.21
CA ALA A 57 0.29 -5.03 12.50
C ALA A 57 1.59 -4.33 12.04
N PRO A 58 2.76 -4.74 12.55
CA PRO A 58 4.04 -4.28 11.99
C PRO A 58 4.16 -4.66 10.51
N VAL A 59 4.72 -3.78 9.69
CA VAL A 59 4.95 -4.04 8.25
C VAL A 59 5.76 -5.31 7.99
N SER A 60 6.61 -5.74 8.92
CA SER A 60 7.37 -6.98 8.82
C SER A 60 6.52 -8.25 8.73
N ASN A 61 5.23 -8.15 9.05
CA ASN A 61 4.29 -9.25 8.91
C ASN A 61 3.78 -9.41 7.47
N ALA A 62 3.85 -8.36 6.64
CA ALA A 62 3.35 -8.38 5.27
C ALA A 62 3.98 -9.48 4.42
N ASP A 63 3.16 -10.09 3.56
CA ASP A 63 3.52 -11.23 2.71
C ASP A 63 4.23 -10.78 1.44
N PHE A 64 3.89 -9.60 0.93
CA PHE A 64 4.43 -9.07 -0.31
C PHE A 64 5.04 -7.70 -0.09
N PHE A 65 6.23 -7.49 -0.66
CA PHE A 65 6.91 -6.19 -0.73
C PHE A 65 7.19 -5.89 -2.19
N TYR A 66 6.79 -4.70 -2.64
CA TYR A 66 6.91 -4.32 -4.04
C TYR A 66 7.04 -2.81 -4.18
N ASN A 67 7.60 -2.41 -5.32
CA ASN A 67 7.67 -1.01 -5.70
C ASN A 67 6.64 -0.75 -6.78
N VAL A 68 6.02 0.42 -6.74
CA VAL A 68 5.15 0.90 -7.81
C VAL A 68 5.67 2.24 -8.32
N THR A 69 5.50 2.49 -9.60
CA THR A 69 5.72 3.82 -10.18
C THR A 69 4.40 4.57 -10.13
N GLY A 70 4.44 5.82 -9.62
CA GLY A 70 3.27 6.67 -9.56
C GLY A 70 2.67 6.91 -10.93
N LYS A 71 1.35 6.74 -11.03
CA LYS A 71 0.62 6.94 -12.28
C LYS A 71 0.77 8.41 -12.69
N CYS A 72 1.23 8.62 -13.91
CA CYS A 72 1.11 9.91 -14.58
C CYS A 72 -0.20 9.94 -15.35
N ASP A 73 -0.85 11.09 -15.41
CA ASP A 73 -2.02 11.29 -16.27
C ASP A 73 -1.57 11.15 -17.73
N PHE A 74 -1.58 9.92 -18.23
CA PHE A 74 -1.65 9.66 -19.65
C PHE A 74 -3.13 9.79 -20.00
N ASN A 75 -3.53 11.00 -20.41
CA ASN A 75 -4.80 11.18 -21.13
C ASN A 75 -4.86 10.27 -22.35
#